data_AF-A0A8B6C3Y8-F1
#
_entry.id   AF-A0A8B6C3Y8-F1
#
_cell.length_a   1.000
_cell.length_b   1.000
_cell.length_c   1.000
_cell.angle_alpha   90.00
_cell.angle_beta   90.00
_cell.angle_gamma   90.00
#
_symmetry.space_group_name_H-M   'P 1'
#
loop_
_entity.id
_entity.type
_entity.pdbx_description
1 polymer ?
#
loop_
_entity_poly.entity_id
_entity_poly.type
_entity_poly.pdbx_seq_one_letter_code
_entity_poly.pdbx_strand_id
1 'polypeptide(L)'
;MFYYNSKLFGLRGVDEHKHLNTDQFDLGVDQRGKYITFNGRASKTYKGGLNQRHLSAKNIKHYFQNDELYEIYEYYFQLVGSLKGNCFYRRPLDSKNGVKFGEQPIGVNKLSSIMKTMCADAGVEGYFTNHSGKRTCATTLYQAGIPEQEIMYRTGHRSVESVRKYKRAADDMLKDISNVLEPEAIPVKKMRCETVISPSVTSENETDLISNINIPCGAHNNFSGCVFHFGTQK
;
A
#
# COMPACT_ATOMS: atom_id res chain seq x y z
N MET A 1 2.84 10.63 5.37
CA MET A 1 2.07 11.25 4.25
C MET A 1 2.38 10.70 2.87
N PHE A 2 3.63 10.75 2.36
CA PHE A 2 3.92 10.37 0.96
C PHE A 2 3.47 8.95 0.60
N TYR A 3 3.88 7.95 1.38
CA TYR A 3 3.49 6.55 1.18
C TYR A 3 1.97 6.37 1.14
N TYR A 4 1.26 6.93 2.13
CA TYR A 4 -0.20 6.85 2.20
C TYR A 4 -0.87 7.51 1.00
N ASN A 5 -0.43 8.70 0.56
CA ASN A 5 -0.97 9.33 -0.63
C ASN A 5 -0.79 8.45 -1.88
N SER A 6 0.38 7.81 -2.04
CA SER A 6 0.62 6.88 -3.15
C SER A 6 -0.25 5.63 -3.07
N LYS A 7 -0.42 5.05 -1.86
CA LYS A 7 -1.17 3.81 -1.63
C LYS A 7 -2.68 3.99 -1.68
N LEU A 8 -3.22 5.05 -1.05
CA LEU A 8 -4.66 5.28 -0.92
C LEU A 8 -5.29 5.82 -2.21
N PHE A 9 -4.58 6.72 -2.91
CA PHE A 9 -5.12 7.43 -4.09
C PHE A 9 -4.46 7.01 -5.40
N GLY A 10 -3.60 5.98 -5.38
CA GLY A 10 -2.93 5.45 -6.56
C GLY A 10 -2.12 6.51 -7.31
N LEU A 11 -1.51 7.45 -6.58
CA LEU A 11 -0.76 8.56 -7.17
C LEU A 11 0.56 8.10 -7.78
N ARG A 12 0.91 8.68 -8.92
CA ARG A 12 2.11 8.37 -9.70
C ARG A 12 3.28 9.23 -9.24
N GLY A 13 4.36 8.57 -8.81
CA GLY A 13 5.73 9.09 -8.82
C GLY A 13 5.90 10.53 -8.35
N VAL A 14 6.91 11.21 -8.88
CA VAL A 14 7.20 12.62 -8.49
C VAL A 14 6.26 13.58 -9.19
N ASP A 15 5.82 13.26 -10.41
CA ASP A 15 5.07 14.19 -11.25
C ASP A 15 3.68 14.53 -10.75
N GLU A 16 2.95 13.57 -10.17
CA GLU A 16 1.67 13.88 -9.51
C GLU A 16 1.93 14.49 -8.13
N HIS A 17 2.88 13.94 -7.37
CA HIS A 17 3.14 14.36 -5.99
C HIS A 17 3.65 15.81 -5.87
N LYS A 18 4.52 16.28 -6.78
CA LYS A 18 5.11 17.63 -6.70
C LYS A 18 4.10 18.76 -6.88
N HIS A 19 2.95 18.46 -7.50
CA HIS A 19 1.88 19.43 -7.76
C HIS A 19 0.67 19.22 -6.83
N LEU A 20 0.78 18.35 -5.82
CA LEU A 20 -0.28 18.18 -4.86
C LEU A 20 -0.43 19.45 -4.02
N ASN A 21 -1.69 19.84 -3.84
CA ASN A 21 -2.07 20.89 -2.92
C ASN A 21 -2.98 20.34 -1.81
N THR A 22 -2.96 21.01 -0.66
CA THR A 22 -3.82 20.67 0.49
C THR A 22 -5.30 20.82 0.16
N ASP A 23 -5.66 21.82 -0.65
CA ASP A 23 -7.02 22.08 -1.14
C ASP A 23 -7.61 20.99 -2.07
N GLN A 24 -6.81 19.98 -2.42
CA GLN A 24 -7.29 18.81 -3.14
C GLN A 24 -7.81 17.72 -2.20
N PHE A 25 -7.72 17.92 -0.89
CA PHE A 25 -8.07 16.93 0.11
C PHE A 25 -9.07 17.50 1.10
N ASP A 26 -10.14 16.75 1.35
CA ASP A 26 -11.12 17.10 2.39
C ASP A 26 -11.29 15.90 3.33
N LEU A 27 -11.07 16.14 4.62
CA LEU A 27 -11.43 15.19 5.67
C LEU A 27 -12.88 15.39 6.08
N GLY A 28 -13.57 14.31 6.42
CA GLY A 28 -14.91 14.38 6.93
C GLY A 28 -15.33 13.12 7.65
N VAL A 29 -16.52 13.18 8.25
CA VAL A 29 -17.15 12.07 8.94
C VAL A 29 -18.59 12.01 8.46
N ASP A 30 -19.03 10.82 8.05
CA ASP A 30 -20.43 10.55 7.73
C ASP A 30 -20.91 9.27 8.43
N GLN A 31 -22.12 8.81 8.10
CA GLN A 31 -22.73 7.62 8.69
C GLN A 31 -21.93 6.33 8.47
N ARG A 32 -21.03 6.29 7.48
CA ARG A 32 -20.17 5.15 7.15
C ARG A 32 -18.79 5.26 7.80
N GLY A 33 -18.48 6.37 8.46
CA GLY A 33 -17.26 6.59 9.23
C GLY A 33 -16.43 7.76 8.76
N LYS A 34 -15.20 7.82 9.28
CA LYS A 34 -14.19 8.83 8.94
C LYS A 34 -13.68 8.60 7.52
N TYR A 35 -13.55 9.66 6.72
CA TYR A 35 -13.09 9.58 5.34
C TYR A 35 -12.18 10.74 4.93
N ILE A 36 -11.48 10.54 3.82
CA ILE A 36 -10.77 11.57 3.06
C ILE A 36 -11.20 11.52 1.60
N THR A 37 -11.50 12.67 1.01
CA THR A 37 -11.68 12.82 -0.45
C THR A 37 -10.41 13.40 -1.06
N PHE A 38 -10.01 12.89 -2.22
CA PHE A 38 -8.97 13.45 -3.06
C PHE A 38 -9.57 13.87 -4.40
N ASN A 39 -9.49 15.18 -4.66
CA ASN A 39 -9.93 15.84 -5.87
C ASN A 39 -8.72 16.15 -6.75
N GLY A 40 -8.38 15.21 -7.64
CA GLY A 40 -7.37 15.39 -8.67
C GLY A 40 -7.71 16.57 -9.57
N ARG A 41 -6.68 17.25 -10.09
CA ARG A 41 -6.85 18.30 -11.10
C ARG A 41 -6.73 17.67 -12.48
N ALA A 42 -7.61 18.05 -13.42
CA ALA A 42 -7.42 17.71 -14.82
C ALA A 42 -6.12 18.40 -15.29
N SER A 43 -5.09 17.63 -15.61
CA SER A 43 -3.81 18.21 -16.01
C SER A 43 -3.99 18.91 -17.37
N LYS A 44 -3.94 20.25 -17.37
CA LYS A 44 -3.91 21.07 -18.60
C LYS A 44 -2.60 20.95 -19.38
N THR A 45 -1.66 20.10 -18.96
CA THR A 45 -0.32 19.95 -19.56
C THR A 45 0.07 18.49 -19.75
N TYR A 46 -0.81 17.67 -20.31
CA TYR A 46 -0.36 16.40 -20.88
C TYR A 46 0.09 16.65 -22.32
N LYS A 47 1.38 16.44 -22.63
CA LYS A 47 1.94 16.46 -24.00
C LYS A 47 1.48 15.23 -24.81
N GLY A 48 0.19 15.00 -24.88
CA GLY A 48 -0.42 13.89 -25.61
C GLY A 48 -1.36 14.44 -26.65
N GLY A 49 -1.26 13.91 -27.86
CA GLY A 49 -2.07 14.33 -29.00
C GLY A 49 -3.59 14.17 -28.77
N LEU A 50 -4.35 14.59 -29.78
CA LEU A 50 -5.82 14.72 -29.81
C LEU A 50 -6.63 13.55 -29.19
N ASN A 51 -6.06 12.34 -29.13
CA ASN A 51 -6.66 11.12 -28.55
C ASN A 51 -6.73 11.10 -27.01
N GLN A 52 -6.31 12.17 -26.31
CA GLN A 52 -6.25 12.20 -24.84
C GLN A 52 -7.19 13.22 -24.19
N ARG A 53 -8.17 13.73 -24.95
CA ARG A 53 -9.17 14.73 -24.51
C ARG A 53 -10.11 14.27 -23.38
N HIS A 54 -10.21 12.98 -23.11
CA HIS A 54 -11.08 12.40 -22.06
C HIS A 54 -10.30 12.08 -20.77
N LEU A 55 -9.53 13.03 -20.25
CA LEU A 55 -8.90 12.91 -18.92
C LEU A 55 -9.92 13.32 -17.85
N SER A 56 -10.68 12.36 -17.31
CA SER A 56 -11.45 12.59 -16.09
C SER A 56 -10.48 12.76 -14.92
N ALA A 57 -10.62 13.86 -14.18
CA ALA A 57 -9.83 14.07 -12.98
C ALA A 57 -10.14 12.96 -11.96
N LYS A 58 -9.11 12.46 -11.25
CA LYS A 58 -9.31 11.43 -10.22
C LYS A 58 -10.14 12.02 -9.08
N ASN A 59 -11.34 11.47 -8.82
CA ASN A 59 -12.13 11.83 -7.66
C ASN A 59 -12.25 10.62 -6.74
N ILE A 60 -11.47 10.60 -5.65
CA ILE A 60 -11.32 9.41 -4.83
C ILE A 60 -11.81 9.69 -3.41
N LYS A 61 -12.86 8.99 -2.97
CA LYS A 61 -13.23 8.89 -1.55
C LYS A 61 -12.59 7.63 -0.94
N HIS A 62 -11.96 7.79 0.22
CA HIS A 62 -11.38 6.70 1.00
C HIS A 62 -11.92 6.76 2.44
N TYR A 63 -12.56 5.68 2.88
CA TYR A 63 -12.96 5.51 4.28
C TYR A 63 -11.82 4.87 5.06
N PHE A 64 -11.50 5.44 6.21
CA PHE A 64 -10.48 4.90 7.09
C PHE A 64 -11.06 3.73 7.90
N GLN A 65 -10.29 2.65 8.00
CA GLN A 65 -10.58 1.55 8.91
C GLN A 65 -9.91 1.74 10.28
N ASN A 66 -8.81 2.50 10.33
CA ASN A 66 -8.05 2.83 11.53
C ASN A 66 -8.07 4.35 11.72
N ASP A 67 -8.50 4.78 12.91
CA ASP A 67 -8.59 6.17 13.33
C ASP A 67 -7.21 6.86 13.38
N GLU A 68 -6.14 6.12 13.70
CA GLU A 68 -4.78 6.66 13.76
C GLU A 68 -4.36 7.31 12.43
N LEU A 69 -4.72 6.69 11.30
CA LEU A 69 -4.36 7.25 10.01
C LEU A 69 -5.17 8.52 9.70
N TYR A 70 -6.46 8.55 10.06
CA TYR A 70 -7.26 9.77 9.95
C TYR A 70 -6.63 10.90 10.77
N GLU A 71 -6.25 10.61 12.03
CA GLU A 71 -5.62 11.56 12.94
C GLU A 71 -4.27 12.06 12.41
N ILE A 72 -3.48 11.20 11.75
CA ILE A 72 -2.25 11.61 11.07
C ILE A 72 -2.54 12.63 9.96
N TYR A 73 -3.59 12.42 9.15
CA TYR A 73 -3.97 13.38 8.10
C TYR A 73 -4.48 14.69 8.72
N GLU A 74 -5.32 14.60 9.76
CA GLU A 74 -5.89 15.77 10.44
C GLU A 74 -4.78 16.63 11.07
N TYR A 75 -3.89 16.00 11.85
CA TYR A 75 -2.75 16.67 12.45
C TYR A 75 -1.82 17.28 11.39
N TYR A 76 -1.58 16.57 10.29
CA TYR A 76 -0.78 17.12 9.19
C TYR A 76 -1.41 18.39 8.61
N PHE A 77 -2.71 18.37 8.31
CA PHE A 77 -3.40 19.53 7.76
C PHE A 77 -3.47 20.70 8.73
N GLN A 78 -3.59 20.45 10.05
CA GLN A 78 -3.48 21.51 11.06
C GLN A 78 -2.11 22.20 11.01
N LEU A 79 -1.03 21.42 10.85
CA LEU A 79 0.33 21.96 10.78
C LEU A 79 0.60 22.74 9.50
N VAL A 80 0.11 22.29 8.34
CA VAL A 80 0.42 22.92 7.04
C VAL A 80 -0.65 23.89 6.55
N GLY A 81 -1.87 23.83 7.07
CA GLY A 81 -3.01 24.62 6.59
C GLY A 81 -2.94 26.10 6.93
N SER A 82 -2.19 26.47 7.96
CA SER A 82 -1.94 27.87 8.34
C SER A 82 -0.77 28.52 7.57
N LEU A 83 0.00 27.73 6.81
CA LEU A 83 1.17 28.23 6.08
C LEU A 83 0.74 28.90 4.77
N LYS A 84 1.53 29.89 4.31
CA LYS A 84 1.27 30.56 3.04
C LYS A 84 1.32 29.58 1.85
N GLY A 85 0.35 29.72 0.94
CA GLY A 85 0.19 28.85 -0.22
C GLY A 85 -0.46 27.51 0.14
N ASN A 86 -0.70 26.67 -0.85
CA ASN A 86 -1.44 25.40 -0.68
C ASN A 86 -0.61 24.16 -1.02
N CYS A 87 0.71 24.26 -1.18
CA CYS A 87 1.52 23.08 -1.49
C CYS A 87 1.37 22.01 -0.40
N PHE A 88 1.13 20.77 -0.80
CA PHE A 88 0.95 19.66 0.13
C PHE A 88 2.26 19.37 0.85
N TYR A 89 3.34 19.05 0.13
CA TYR A 89 4.61 18.63 0.73
C TYR A 89 5.47 19.80 1.17
N ARG A 90 5.45 20.11 2.46
CA ARG A 90 6.26 21.16 3.10
C ARG A 90 7.57 20.64 3.66
N ARG A 91 8.60 21.49 3.66
CA ARG A 91 9.91 21.19 4.25
C ARG A 91 9.77 21.07 5.77
N PRO A 92 10.21 19.95 6.38
CA PRO A 92 10.25 19.84 7.84
C PRO A 92 11.29 20.81 8.41
N LEU A 93 11.00 21.37 9.58
CA LEU A 93 11.89 22.23 10.35
C LEU A 93 12.33 21.52 11.61
N ASP A 94 13.59 21.73 11.99
CA ASP A 94 14.11 21.25 13.26
C ASP A 94 13.42 22.02 14.39
N SER A 95 12.72 21.30 15.27
CA SER A 95 12.09 21.88 16.43
C SER A 95 12.22 20.96 17.63
N LYS A 96 12.53 21.54 18.79
CA LYS A 96 12.55 20.83 20.07
C LYS A 96 11.14 20.49 20.57
N ASN A 97 10.12 21.22 20.09
CA ASN A 97 8.74 21.15 20.58
C ASN A 97 7.82 20.56 19.51
N GLY A 98 8.09 19.33 19.09
CA GLY A 98 7.26 18.58 18.15
C GLY A 98 7.52 18.88 16.67
N VAL A 99 6.64 18.36 15.81
CA VAL A 99 6.79 18.45 14.34
C VAL A 99 6.39 19.84 13.84
N LYS A 100 7.26 20.47 13.05
CA LYS A 100 6.99 21.75 12.39
C LYS A 100 7.36 21.71 10.92
N PHE A 101 6.67 22.52 10.12
CA PHE A 101 6.92 22.68 8.70
C PHE A 101 7.11 24.15 8.34
N GLY A 102 7.98 24.41 7.37
CA GLY A 102 8.18 25.74 6.80
C GLY A 102 7.30 25.96 5.58
N GLU A 103 7.15 27.22 5.15
CA GLU A 103 6.39 27.57 3.95
C GLU A 103 7.00 26.98 2.67
N GLN A 104 8.30 26.72 2.66
CA GLN A 104 8.98 26.18 1.49
C GLN A 104 8.51 24.75 1.17
N PRO A 105 8.12 24.47 -0.10
CA PRO A 105 7.89 23.11 -0.56
C PRO A 105 9.14 22.22 -0.46
N ILE A 106 8.95 20.91 -0.35
CA ILE A 106 10.04 19.94 -0.51
C ILE A 106 10.59 20.02 -1.93
N GLY A 107 11.91 20.16 -2.07
CA GLY A 107 12.58 20.18 -3.37
C GLY A 107 12.40 18.88 -4.14
N VAL A 108 12.29 18.96 -5.47
CA VAL A 108 11.98 17.83 -6.35
C VAL A 108 12.95 16.65 -6.18
N ASN A 109 14.24 16.90 -5.97
CA ASN A 109 15.23 15.83 -5.77
C ASN A 109 14.98 15.03 -4.49
N LYS A 110 14.63 15.72 -3.38
CA LYS A 110 14.26 15.06 -2.12
C LYS A 110 12.94 14.31 -2.27
N LEU A 111 11.98 14.90 -2.99
CA LEU A 111 10.71 14.23 -3.28
C LEU A 111 10.94 12.97 -4.14
N SER A 112 11.87 13.00 -5.10
CA SER A 112 12.24 11.86 -5.95
C SER A 112 12.83 10.67 -5.20
N SER A 113 13.55 10.92 -4.11
CA SER A 113 14.16 9.87 -3.30
C SER A 113 13.33 9.45 -2.08
N ILE A 114 12.19 10.11 -1.83
CA ILE A 114 11.47 9.98 -0.55
C ILE A 114 11.02 8.55 -0.25
N MET A 115 10.50 7.80 -1.23
CA MET A 115 10.09 6.40 -1.00
C MET A 115 11.29 5.51 -0.67
N LYS A 116 12.41 5.70 -1.38
CA LYS A 116 13.65 4.96 -1.12
C LYS A 116 14.15 5.23 0.30
N THR A 117 14.17 6.50 0.71
CA THR A 117 14.58 6.88 2.07
C THR A 117 13.64 6.30 3.13
N MET A 118 12.32 6.44 2.97
CA MET A 118 11.35 5.88 3.93
C MET A 118 11.50 4.36 4.10
N CYS A 119 11.72 3.62 3.01
CA CYS A 119 11.92 2.16 3.10
C CYS A 119 13.24 1.81 3.79
N ALA A 120 14.33 2.52 3.48
CA ALA A 120 15.63 2.31 4.13
C ALA A 120 15.56 2.63 5.64
N ASP A 121 14.93 3.74 6.02
CA ASP A 121 14.76 4.14 7.43
C ASP A 121 13.89 3.13 8.20
N ALA A 122 12.95 2.47 7.52
CA ALA A 122 12.11 1.41 8.08
C ALA A 122 12.78 0.01 8.06
N GLY A 123 14.03 -0.11 7.61
CA GLY A 123 14.74 -1.38 7.50
C GLY A 123 14.17 -2.33 6.43
N VAL A 124 13.41 -1.80 5.46
CA VAL A 124 12.83 -2.61 4.37
C VAL A 124 13.84 -2.70 3.24
N GLU A 125 14.36 -3.91 3.02
CA GLU A 125 15.28 -4.20 1.94
C GLU A 125 14.58 -4.30 0.58
N GLY A 126 15.24 -3.81 -0.48
CA GLY A 126 14.77 -3.91 -1.86
C GLY A 126 14.89 -2.63 -2.68
N TYR A 127 14.48 -2.73 -3.94
CA TYR A 127 14.49 -1.60 -4.88
C TYR A 127 13.16 -0.85 -4.85
N PHE A 128 13.12 0.23 -4.06
CA PHE A 128 11.94 1.07 -3.91
C PHE A 128 12.06 2.38 -4.67
N THR A 129 11.01 2.67 -5.45
CA THR A 129 10.85 3.94 -6.17
C THR A 129 9.54 4.57 -5.76
N ASN A 130 9.34 5.85 -6.07
CA ASN A 130 8.06 6.51 -5.79
C ASN A 130 6.85 5.85 -6.50
N HIS A 131 7.08 5.06 -7.54
CA HIS A 131 6.02 4.28 -8.19
C HIS A 131 5.61 3.04 -7.37
N SER A 132 6.43 2.60 -6.41
CA SER A 132 6.15 1.41 -5.57
C SER A 132 4.84 1.54 -4.80
N GLY A 133 4.50 2.70 -4.25
CA GLY A 133 3.24 2.89 -3.52
C GLY A 133 1.99 2.68 -4.39
N LYS A 134 2.03 3.15 -5.65
CA LYS A 134 0.96 2.90 -6.64
C LYS A 134 0.89 1.43 -7.03
N ARG A 135 2.04 0.75 -7.14
CA ARG A 135 2.06 -0.71 -7.37
C ARG A 135 1.40 -1.44 -6.20
N THR A 136 1.75 -1.09 -4.96
CA THR A 136 1.12 -1.66 -3.77
C THR A 136 -0.39 -1.42 -3.75
N CYS A 137 -0.86 -0.23 -4.13
CA CYS A 137 -2.30 0.06 -4.30
C CYS A 137 -2.97 -0.93 -5.26
N ALA A 138 -2.44 -1.05 -6.49
CA ALA A 138 -3.01 -1.91 -7.52
C ALA A 138 -2.99 -3.39 -7.11
N THR A 139 -1.86 -3.87 -6.60
CA THR A 139 -1.70 -5.27 -6.19
C THR A 139 -2.61 -5.62 -5.02
N THR A 140 -2.70 -4.76 -3.99
CA THR A 140 -3.55 -5.02 -2.82
C THR A 140 -5.02 -5.08 -3.21
N LEU A 141 -5.49 -4.16 -4.07
CA LEU A 141 -6.89 -4.19 -4.55
C LEU A 141 -7.16 -5.43 -5.40
N TYR A 142 -6.19 -5.81 -6.25
CA TYR A 142 -6.31 -6.98 -7.09
C TYR A 142 -6.41 -8.28 -6.27
N GLN A 143 -5.53 -8.44 -5.27
CA GLN A 143 -5.53 -9.58 -4.37
C GLN A 143 -6.81 -9.66 -3.52
N ALA A 144 -7.40 -8.51 -3.18
CA ALA A 144 -8.68 -8.43 -2.51
C ALA A 144 -9.89 -8.74 -3.44
N GLY A 145 -9.64 -9.15 -4.69
CA GLY A 145 -10.70 -9.49 -5.65
C GLY A 145 -11.50 -8.30 -6.16
N ILE A 146 -11.01 -7.07 -6.01
CA ILE A 146 -11.70 -5.87 -6.49
C ILE A 146 -11.71 -5.87 -8.04
N PRO A 147 -12.85 -5.56 -8.69
CA PRO A 147 -12.94 -5.55 -10.15
C PRO A 147 -11.87 -4.67 -10.82
N GLU A 148 -11.32 -5.13 -11.94
CA GLU A 148 -10.25 -4.42 -12.68
C GLU A 148 -10.64 -2.97 -13.02
N GLN A 149 -11.91 -2.71 -13.32
CA GLN A 149 -12.44 -1.37 -13.57
C GLN A 149 -12.27 -0.42 -12.37
N GLU A 150 -12.57 -0.88 -11.16
CA GLU A 150 -12.42 -0.09 -9.94
C GLU A 150 -10.95 0.15 -9.60
N ILE A 151 -10.09 -0.84 -9.87
CA ILE A 151 -8.63 -0.69 -9.74
C ILE A 151 -8.12 0.35 -10.73
N MET A 152 -8.56 0.28 -11.99
CA MET A 152 -8.22 1.26 -13.02
C MET A 152 -8.66 2.66 -12.62
N TYR A 153 -9.89 2.81 -12.09
CA TYR A 153 -10.39 4.08 -11.58
C TYR A 153 -9.52 4.63 -10.44
N ARG A 154 -9.25 3.81 -9.41
CA ARG A 154 -8.42 4.21 -8.26
C ARG A 154 -7.00 4.59 -8.67
N THR A 155 -6.41 3.83 -9.57
CA THR A 155 -4.99 3.98 -9.94
C THR A 155 -4.79 4.91 -11.14
N GLY A 156 -5.85 5.25 -11.89
CA GLY A 156 -5.77 5.99 -13.14
C GLY A 156 -5.03 5.24 -14.25
N HIS A 157 -5.10 3.90 -14.29
CA HIS A 157 -4.63 3.14 -15.46
C HIS A 157 -5.67 3.25 -16.59
N ARG A 158 -5.19 3.37 -17.83
CA ARG A 158 -6.05 3.53 -19.02
C ARG A 158 -6.37 2.22 -19.72
N SER A 159 -5.59 1.18 -19.44
CA SER A 159 -5.77 -0.13 -20.04
C SER A 159 -5.80 -1.20 -18.96
N VAL A 160 -6.63 -2.20 -19.18
CA VAL A 160 -6.77 -3.36 -18.30
C VAL A 160 -5.45 -4.14 -18.28
N GLU A 161 -4.77 -4.25 -19.41
CA GLU A 161 -3.47 -4.91 -19.57
C GLU A 161 -2.41 -4.29 -18.65
N SER A 162 -2.49 -2.98 -18.41
CA SER A 162 -1.57 -2.28 -17.50
C SER A 162 -1.81 -2.68 -16.04
N VAL A 163 -3.05 -2.95 -15.65
CA VAL A 163 -3.43 -3.41 -14.31
C VAL A 163 -3.11 -4.89 -14.12
N ARG A 164 -3.33 -5.71 -15.15
CA ARG A 164 -3.03 -7.16 -15.11
C ARG A 164 -1.56 -7.47 -14.86
N LYS A 165 -0.63 -6.55 -15.11
CA LYS A 165 0.79 -6.70 -14.69
C LYS A 165 0.95 -6.88 -13.17
N TYR A 166 -0.03 -6.47 -12.38
CA TYR A 166 -0.05 -6.59 -10.92
C TYR A 166 -0.75 -7.87 -10.43
N LYS A 167 -1.29 -8.71 -11.34
CA LYS A 167 -1.95 -10.00 -11.07
C LYS A 167 -0.98 -11.08 -10.55
N ARG A 168 0.18 -10.74 -9.98
CA ARG A 168 1.08 -11.78 -9.46
C ARG A 168 0.28 -12.69 -8.53
N ALA A 169 0.28 -13.99 -8.82
CA ALA A 169 -0.39 -14.94 -7.95
C ALA A 169 0.35 -14.86 -6.61
N ALA A 170 -0.35 -14.39 -5.57
CA ALA A 170 0.11 -14.69 -4.22
C ALA A 170 0.08 -16.21 -4.09
N ASP A 171 0.98 -16.79 -3.30
CA ASP A 171 0.95 -18.22 -3.02
C ASP A 171 -0.44 -18.64 -2.49
N ASP A 172 -1.15 -17.73 -1.81
CA ASP A 172 -2.55 -17.87 -1.40
C ASP A 172 -3.51 -18.05 -2.59
N MET A 173 -3.34 -17.30 -3.67
CA MET A 173 -4.16 -17.44 -4.89
C MET A 173 -3.81 -18.74 -5.63
N LEU A 174 -2.53 -19.16 -5.63
CA LEU A 174 -2.15 -20.47 -6.16
C LEU A 174 -2.79 -21.60 -5.34
N LYS A 175 -2.84 -21.46 -4.02
CA LYS A 175 -3.50 -22.41 -3.12
C LYS A 175 -5.02 -22.48 -3.38
N ASP A 176 -5.68 -21.34 -3.54
CA ASP A 176 -7.11 -21.30 -3.89
C ASP A 176 -7.38 -21.93 -5.27
N ILE A 177 -6.53 -21.66 -6.26
CA ILE A 177 -6.60 -22.31 -7.58
C ILE A 177 -6.43 -23.82 -7.43
N SER A 178 -5.44 -24.29 -6.66
CA SER A 178 -5.24 -25.71 -6.40
C SER A 178 -6.46 -26.34 -5.73
N ASN A 179 -7.03 -25.71 -4.70
CA ASN A 179 -8.22 -26.21 -4.00
C ASN A 179 -9.44 -26.35 -4.93
N VAL A 180 -9.62 -25.42 -5.87
CA VAL A 180 -10.72 -25.47 -6.85
C VAL A 180 -10.49 -26.55 -7.91
N LEU A 181 -9.23 -26.83 -8.25
CA LEU A 181 -8.86 -27.84 -9.25
C LEU A 181 -8.78 -29.25 -8.67
N GLU A 182 -8.60 -29.39 -7.36
CA GLU A 182 -8.62 -30.67 -6.69
C GLU A 182 -10.04 -31.28 -6.73
N PRO A 183 -10.17 -32.59 -6.95
CA PRO A 183 -11.46 -33.27 -6.84
C PRO A 183 -11.97 -33.14 -5.40
N GLU A 184 -13.29 -32.97 -5.22
CA GLU A 184 -13.87 -32.93 -3.87
C GLU A 184 -13.41 -34.16 -3.08
N ALA A 185 -12.77 -33.91 -1.94
CA ALA A 185 -12.27 -34.98 -1.09
C ALA A 185 -13.43 -35.89 -0.72
N ILE A 186 -13.42 -37.12 -1.23
CA ILE A 186 -14.38 -38.15 -0.82
C ILE A 186 -14.22 -38.28 0.70
N PRO A 187 -15.28 -38.08 1.50
CA PRO A 187 -15.19 -38.28 2.94
C PRO A 187 -14.86 -39.75 3.19
N VAL A 188 -13.59 -40.02 3.48
CA VAL A 188 -13.15 -41.35 3.88
C VAL A 188 -13.82 -41.64 5.22
N LYS A 189 -14.89 -42.45 5.20
CA LYS A 189 -15.38 -43.10 6.42
C LYS A 189 -14.18 -43.81 7.04
N LYS A 190 -13.82 -43.43 8.28
CA LYS A 190 -12.82 -44.14 9.09
C LYS A 190 -13.17 -45.62 9.12
N MET A 191 -12.52 -46.42 8.27
CA MET A 191 -12.53 -47.86 8.41
C MET A 191 -11.41 -48.17 9.39
N ARG A 192 -11.81 -48.53 10.61
CA ARG A 192 -10.92 -48.99 11.67
C ARG A 192 -10.40 -50.37 11.25
N CYS A 193 -9.15 -50.45 10.80
CA CYS A 193 -8.44 -51.73 10.67
C CYS A 193 -7.60 -51.94 11.93
N GLU A 194 -7.88 -53.04 12.62
CA GLU A 194 -7.15 -53.49 13.80
C GLU A 194 -5.74 -53.95 13.42
N THR A 195 -4.81 -53.62 14.31
CA THR A 195 -3.38 -53.84 14.26
C THR A 195 -3.02 -55.33 14.21
N VAL A 196 -2.15 -55.74 13.29
CA VAL A 196 -1.30 -56.92 13.46
C VAL A 196 0.15 -56.43 13.57
N ILE A 197 0.74 -56.63 14.75
CA ILE A 197 2.13 -56.31 15.10
C ILE A 197 3.05 -57.44 14.62
N SER A 198 4.24 -57.11 14.09
CA SER A 198 5.59 -57.68 14.42
C SER A 198 6.62 -57.31 13.32
N PRO A 199 7.96 -57.32 13.57
CA PRO A 199 8.70 -56.34 14.37
C PRO A 199 9.91 -55.68 13.62
N SER A 200 10.28 -54.49 14.09
CA SER A 200 11.64 -53.88 14.19
C SER A 200 12.61 -53.86 13.00
N VAL A 201 13.05 -52.66 12.57
CA VAL A 201 14.46 -52.24 12.54
C VAL A 201 14.56 -50.72 12.81
N THR A 202 15.53 -50.36 13.66
CA THR A 202 15.87 -49.07 14.29
C THR A 202 16.78 -48.14 13.46
N SER A 203 16.57 -46.81 13.58
CA SER A 203 17.56 -45.71 13.78
C SER A 203 16.93 -44.37 13.31
N GLU A 204 16.39 -43.50 14.17
CA GLU A 204 17.09 -42.42 14.95
C GLU A 204 18.06 -41.57 14.11
N ASN A 205 18.06 -40.24 14.06
CA ASN A 205 17.26 -39.16 14.67
C ASN A 205 17.45 -37.87 13.83
N GLU A 206 16.38 -37.12 13.61
CA GLU A 206 16.39 -35.70 13.24
C GLU A 206 16.25 -34.91 14.56
N THR A 207 17.05 -33.87 14.77
CA THR A 207 16.89 -33.00 15.96
C THR A 207 16.52 -31.58 15.53
N ASP A 208 15.40 -31.14 16.10
CA ASP A 208 14.83 -29.80 16.06
C ASP A 208 15.80 -28.72 16.56
N LEU A 209 15.73 -27.54 15.94
CA LEU A 209 15.97 -26.28 16.63
C LEU A 209 14.89 -25.26 16.25
N ILE A 210 13.82 -25.27 17.03
CA ILE A 210 12.96 -24.11 17.26
C ILE A 210 13.75 -23.14 18.13
N SER A 211 14.06 -21.95 17.61
CA SER A 211 14.40 -20.80 18.45
C SER A 211 13.37 -19.69 18.25
N ASN A 212 12.40 -19.69 19.16
CA ASN A 212 11.57 -18.52 19.46
C ASN A 212 12.49 -17.41 19.97
N ILE A 213 12.72 -16.37 19.16
CA ILE A 213 13.30 -15.12 19.65
C ILE A 213 12.16 -14.16 19.96
N ASN A 214 11.86 -14.08 21.25
CA ASN A 214 11.10 -13.01 21.86
C ASN A 214 11.99 -11.75 21.86
N ILE A 215 11.63 -10.72 21.09
CA ILE A 215 12.34 -9.42 21.09
C ILE A 215 11.52 -8.41 21.91
N PRO A 216 12.13 -7.65 22.83
CA PRO A 216 11.40 -6.78 23.75
C PRO A 216 10.86 -5.52 23.08
N CYS A 217 9.76 -5.03 23.66
CA CYS A 217 9.14 -3.72 23.48
C CYS A 217 10.16 -2.56 23.55
N GLY A 218 10.07 -1.62 22.59
CA GLY A 218 10.82 -0.37 22.66
C GLY A 218 10.95 0.45 21.37
N ALA A 219 9.85 0.73 20.65
CA ALA A 219 9.72 1.89 19.77
C ALA A 219 8.27 1.95 19.24
N HIS A 220 7.60 3.10 19.37
CA HIS A 220 6.32 3.34 18.69
C HIS A 220 6.54 3.31 17.17
N ASN A 221 6.40 2.13 16.57
CA ASN A 221 6.46 1.94 15.13
C ASN A 221 5.10 2.25 14.53
N ASN A 222 4.94 3.44 13.94
CA ASN A 222 3.77 3.91 13.18
C ASN A 222 3.50 3.12 11.88
N PHE A 223 4.02 1.90 11.78
CA PHE A 223 3.91 1.00 10.63
C PHE A 223 3.45 -0.42 11.03
N SER A 224 3.02 -0.61 12.27
CA SER A 224 2.40 -1.87 12.71
C SER A 224 1.22 -2.21 11.79
N GLY A 225 1.25 -3.40 11.16
CA GLY A 225 0.20 -3.86 10.25
C GLY A 225 0.33 -3.47 8.77
N CYS A 226 1.41 -2.81 8.34
CA CYS A 226 1.63 -2.53 6.92
C CYS A 226 2.11 -3.78 6.16
N VAL A 227 1.21 -4.45 5.44
CA VAL A 227 1.58 -5.46 4.44
C VAL A 227 2.03 -4.78 3.14
N PHE A 228 3.25 -5.10 2.72
CA PHE A 228 3.83 -4.63 1.46
C PHE A 228 3.86 -5.79 0.47
N HIS A 229 3.23 -5.61 -0.69
CA HIS A 229 3.24 -6.61 -1.76
C HIS A 229 4.37 -6.31 -2.75
N PHE A 230 5.25 -7.29 -2.95
CA PHE A 230 6.50 -7.13 -3.68
C PHE A 230 6.57 -8.00 -4.94
N GLY A 231 7.57 -7.71 -5.76
CA GLY A 231 8.19 -8.78 -6.52
C GLY A 231 9.38 -8.24 -7.28
N THR A 232 10.40 -9.08 -7.28
CA THR A 232 11.69 -8.88 -7.91
C THR A 232 11.50 -8.63 -9.40
N GLN A 233 12.14 -7.57 -9.91
CA GLN A 233 12.48 -7.50 -11.32
C GLN A 233 13.98 -7.81 -11.36
N LYS A 234 14.33 -8.96 -11.95
CA LYS A 234 15.64 -9.14 -12.57
C LYS A 234 15.71 -8.27 -13.81
#